data_AF-A0A843AQN2-F1
#
_entry.id   AF-A0A843AQN2-F1
#
_cell.length_a   1.000
_cell.length_b   1.000
_cell.length_c   1.000
_cell.angle_alpha   90.00
_cell.angle_beta   90.00
_cell.angle_gamma   90.00
#
_symmetry.space_group_name_H-M   'P 1'
#
loop_
_entity.id
_entity.type
_entity.pdbx_description
1 polymer ?
#
loop_
_entity_poly.entity_id
_entity_poly.type
_entity_poly.pdbx_seq_one_letter_code
_entity_poly.pdbx_strand_id
1 'polypeptide(L)' 'MNKLMLTSCSLLIISLLLILYALIFSPSDWIVYGIAIVFIPLFILSLGLITMAKAKREEMEERTEEPFIGY' A
#
# COMPACT_ATOMS: atom_id res chain seq x y z
N MET A 1 -4.06 2.30 14.46
CA MET A 1 -3.12 2.18 13.33
C MET A 1 -3.03 0.78 12.74
N ASN A 2 -3.05 -0.29 13.55
CA ASN A 2 -2.78 -1.66 13.05
C ASN A 2 -3.74 -2.15 11.96
N LYS A 3 -5.05 -1.86 12.06
CA LYS A 3 -6.03 -2.36 11.07
C LYS A 3 -5.80 -1.80 9.67
N LEU A 4 -5.61 -0.47 9.53
CA LEU A 4 -5.40 0.18 8.24
C LEU A 4 -4.07 -0.25 7.58
N MET A 5 -3.01 -0.35 8.38
CA MET A 5 -1.70 -0.80 7.90
C MET A 5 -1.74 -2.27 7.47
N LEU A 6 -2.43 -3.12 8.25
CA LEU A 6 -2.63 -4.52 7.92
C LEU A 6 -3.45 -4.67 6.63
N THR A 7 -4.58 -3.98 6.50
CA THR A 7 -5.43 -4.07 5.29
C THR A 7 -4.72 -3.56 4.05
N SER A 8 -3.96 -2.46 4.17
CA SER A 8 -3.17 -1.93 3.06
C SER A 8 -2.07 -2.94 2.69
N CYS A 9 -1.33 -3.47 3.65
CA CYS A 9 -0.30 -4.48 3.36
C CYS A 9 -0.89 -5.74 2.70
N SER A 10 -2.05 -6.22 3.16
CA SER A 10 -2.74 -7.35 2.51
C SER A 10 -3.17 -7.02 1.08
N LEU A 11 -3.72 -5.83 0.82
CA LEU A 11 -4.09 -5.38 -0.53
C LEU A 11 -2.86 -5.26 -1.45
N LEU A 12 -1.73 -4.80 -0.92
CA LEU A 12 -0.46 -4.76 -1.65
C LEU A 12 -0.04 -6.15 -2.13
N ILE A 13 -0.06 -7.14 -1.23
CA ILE A 13 0.37 -8.50 -1.54
C ILE A 13 -0.57 -9.15 -2.57
N ILE A 14 -1.88 -8.99 -2.39
CA ILE A 14 -2.88 -9.55 -3.31
C ILE A 14 -2.74 -8.94 -4.70
N SER A 15 -2.61 -7.61 -4.78
CA SER A 15 -2.44 -6.91 -6.07
C SER A 15 -1.15 -7.34 -6.77
N LEU A 16 -0.05 -7.47 -6.03
CA LEU A 16 1.22 -7.95 -6.57
C LEU A 16 1.10 -9.38 -7.13
N LEU A 17 0.48 -10.30 -6.39
CA LEU A 17 0.30 -11.69 -6.83
C LEU A 17 -0.54 -11.79 -8.10
N LEU A 18 -1.60 -10.99 -8.22
CA LEU A 18 -2.46 -11.01 -9.41
C LEU A 18 -1.77 -10.40 -10.63
N ILE A 19 -0.98 -9.34 -10.45
CA ILE A 19 -0.15 -8.77 -11.52
C ILE A 19 0.89 -9.81 -11.98
N LEU A 20 1.58 -10.48 -11.04
CA LEU A 20 2.54 -11.53 -11.36
C LEU A 20 1.87 -12.72 -12.05
N TYR A 21 0.68 -13.12 -11.61
CA TYR A 21 -0.09 -14.17 -12.26
C TYR A 21 -0.39 -13.83 -13.72
N ALA A 22 -0.88 -12.60 -13.99
CA ALA A 22 -1.15 -12.15 -15.34
C ALA A 22 0.11 -12.15 -16.23
N LEU A 23 1.27 -11.82 -15.64
CA LEU A 23 2.55 -11.77 -16.35
C LEU A 23 3.13 -13.17 -16.65
N ILE A 24 3.07 -14.09 -15.69
CA ILE A 24 3.69 -15.43 -15.80
C ILE A 24 2.83 -16.37 -16.64
N PHE A 25 1.52 -16.40 -16.36
CA PHE A 25 0.62 -17.38 -16.97
C PHE A 25 -0.01 -16.88 -18.27
N SER A 26 0.10 -15.58 -18.58
CA SER A 26 -0.42 -14.95 -19.80
C SER A 26 -1.83 -15.49 -20.17
N PRO A 27 -2.83 -15.35 -19.28
CA PRO A 27 -4.21 -15.72 -19.60
C PRO A 27 -4.71 -14.85 -20.76
N SER A 28 -5.91 -15.13 -21.29
CA SER A 28 -6.41 -14.37 -22.44
C SER A 28 -6.43 -12.86 -22.21
N ASP A 29 -6.17 -12.08 -23.26
CA ASP A 29 -5.91 -10.64 -23.20
C ASP A 29 -6.92 -9.83 -22.37
N TRP A 30 -8.22 -10.15 -22.46
CA TRP A 30 -9.26 -9.47 -21.69
C TRP A 30 -9.08 -9.62 -20.17
N ILE A 31 -8.56 -10.76 -19.71
CA ILE A 31 -8.25 -11.03 -18.29
C ILE A 31 -7.02 -10.20 -17.89
N VAL A 32 -5.98 -10.17 -18.73
CA VAL A 32 -4.76 -9.40 -18.47
C VAL A 32 -5.09 -7.91 -18.36
N TYR A 33 -5.89 -7.37 -19.27
CA TYR A 33 -6.33 -5.98 -19.22
C TYR A 33 -7.20 -5.69 -17.99
N GLY A 34 -8.13 -6.59 -17.65
CA GLY A 34 -8.94 -6.47 -16.44
C GLY A 34 -8.09 -6.42 -15.17
N ILE A 35 -7.10 -7.31 -15.07
CA ILE A 35 -6.16 -7.33 -13.94
C ILE A 35 -5.33 -6.04 -13.91
N ALA A 36 -4.80 -5.60 -15.05
CA ALA A 36 -3.96 -4.41 -15.12
C ALA A 36 -4.71 -3.14 -14.70
N ILE A 37 -5.92 -2.92 -15.23
CA ILE A 37 -6.73 -1.72 -14.97
C ILE A 37 -7.10 -1.61 -13.48
N VAL A 38 -7.34 -2.74 -12.81
CA VAL A 38 -7.78 -2.74 -11.41
C VAL A 38 -6.61 -2.81 -10.45
N PHE A 39 -5.70 -3.77 -10.63
CA PHE A 39 -4.68 -4.10 -9.63
C PHE A 39 -3.45 -3.20 -9.70
N ILE A 40 -3.12 -2.57 -10.84
CA ILE A 40 -2.01 -1.61 -10.89
C ILE A 40 -2.35 -0.35 -10.08
N PRO A 41 -3.52 0.31 -10.24
CA PRO A 41 -3.88 1.43 -9.38
C PRO A 41 -4.00 1.04 -7.91
N LEU A 42 -4.57 -0.13 -7.62
CA LEU A 42 -4.68 -0.66 -6.25
C LEU A 42 -3.31 -0.87 -5.60
N PHE A 43 -2.34 -1.39 -6.36
CA PHE A 43 -0.98 -1.57 -5.89
C PHE A 43 -0.32 -0.23 -5.54
N ILE A 44 -0.41 0.76 -6.43
CA ILE A 44 0.16 2.10 -6.22
C ILE A 44 -0.51 2.79 -5.03
N LEU A 45 -1.85 2.74 -4.95
CA LEU A 45 -2.62 3.31 -3.86
C LEU A 45 -2.22 2.67 -2.52
N SER A 46 -2.10 1.35 -2.49
CA SER A 46 -1.70 0.61 -1.30
C SER A 46 -0.30 1.00 -0.82
N LEU A 47 0.66 1.16 -1.73
CA LEU A 47 1.98 1.71 -1.38
C LEU A 47 1.86 3.10 -0.76
N GLY A 48 1.10 3.99 -1.39
CA GLY A 48 0.88 5.36 -0.89
C GLY A 48 0.25 5.38 0.52
N LEU A 49 -0.73 4.51 0.78
CA LEU A 49 -1.35 4.40 2.11
C LEU A 49 -0.37 3.89 3.17
N ILE A 50 0.49 2.94 2.83
CA ILE A 50 1.51 2.41 3.75
C ILE A 50 2.56 3.48 4.05
N THR A 51 3.03 4.24 3.05
CA THR A 51 4.03 5.30 3.26
C THR A 51 3.48 6.45 4.09
N MET A 52 2.23 6.89 3.83
CA MET A 52 1.55 7.90 4.65
C MET A 52 1.34 7.43 6.08
N ALA A 53 0.95 6.16 6.27
CA ALA A 53 0.77 5.60 7.61
C ALA A 53 2.09 5.53 8.40
N LYS A 54 3.21 5.28 7.70
CA LYS A 54 4.55 5.28 8.29
C LYS A 54 5.00 6.70 8.69
N ALA A 55 4.87 7.67 7.78
CA ALA A 55 5.23 9.07 8.05
C ALA A 55 4.47 9.64 9.26
N LYS A 56 3.16 9.35 9.35
CA LYS A 56 2.34 9.76 10.51
C LYS A 56 2.82 9.18 11.85
N ARG A 57 3.42 7.98 11.84
CA ARG A 57 3.97 7.38 13.05
C ARG A 57 5.26 8.08 13.47
N GLU A 58 6.14 8.37 12.52
CA GLU A 58 7.41 9.06 12.76
C GLU A 58 7.16 10.48 13.30
N GLU A 59 6.21 11.23 12.75
CA GLU A 59 5.79 12.54 13.29
C GLU A 59 5.25 12.47 14.74
N MET A 60 4.55 11.38 15.09
CA MET A 60 4.05 11.18 16.47
C MET A 60 5.17 10.84 17.45
N GLU A 61 6.15 10.05 17.01
CA GLU A 61 7.34 9.73 17.82
C GLU A 61 8.17 10.99 18.05
N GLU A 62 8.46 11.78 17.01
CA GLU A 62 9.20 13.05 17.11
C GLU A 62 8.50 14.03 18.06
N ARG A 63 7.18 14.23 17.93
CA ARG A 63 6.41 15.10 18.85
C ARG A 63 6.40 14.63 20.31
N THR A 64 6.63 13.34 20.55
CA THR A 64 6.73 12.79 21.91
C THR A 64 8.13 13.00 22.50
N GLU A 65 9.16 12.99 21.66
CA GLU A 65 10.56 13.18 22.05
C GLU A 65 10.98 14.65 22.09
N GLU A 66 10.27 15.54 21.40
CA GLU A 66 10.42 16.98 21.56
C GLU A 66 10.04 17.38 22.99
N PRO A 67 11.00 17.89 23.81
CA PRO A 67 10.65 18.46 25.10
C PRO A 67 9.63 19.56 24.85
N PHE A 68 8.55 19.63 25.63
CA PHE A 68 7.58 20.72 25.56
C PHE A 68 8.29 22.04 25.90
N ILE A 69 8.95 22.65 24.92
CA ILE A 69 9.45 24.02 25.00
C ILE A 69 8.24 24.91 24.72
N GLY A 70 7.33 24.95 25.68
CA GLY A 70 6.35 26.02 25.81
C GLY A 70 7.11 27.26 26.27
N TYR A 71 7.65 28.01 25.33
CA TYR A 71 7.83 29.45 25.52
C TYR A 71 6.51 30.16 25.24
#